data_AF-A0A250F2H7-F1
#
_entry.id   AF-A0A250F2H7-F1
#
_cell.length_a   1.000
_cell.length_b   1.000
_cell.length_c   1.000
_cell.angle_alpha   90.00
_cell.angle_beta   90.00
_cell.angle_gamma   90.00
#
_symmetry.space_group_name_H-M   'P 1'
#
loop_
_entity.id
_entity.type
_entity.pdbx_description
1 polymer ?
#
loop_
_entity_poly.entity_id
_entity_poly.type
_entity_poly.pdbx_seq_one_letter_code
_entity_poly.pdbx_strand_id
1 'polypeptide(L)'
;MRLTSEVSKLISSQMADFSKEVRKSPVTIGHWLYMRPYMFLKIENYNPLKKFAKTDNIDDLFEFESEKEKETLLNKYRTLRYEQATTNTTLKE
;
A
#
# COMPACT_ATOMS: atom_id res chain seq x y z
N MET A 1 -2.53 -2.36 12.05
CA MET A 1 -1.83 -1.79 10.85
C MET A 1 -2.18 -0.33 10.60
N ARG A 2 -1.18 0.47 10.21
CA ARG A 2 -1.33 1.80 9.60
C ARG A 2 -0.29 2.01 8.48
N LEU A 3 -0.37 3.08 7.70
CA LEU A 3 0.76 3.47 6.84
C LEU A 3 1.89 4.05 7.68
N THR A 4 3.12 3.96 7.18
CA THR A 4 4.25 4.69 7.77
C THR A 4 4.00 6.18 7.77
N SER A 5 4.65 6.89 8.71
CA SER A 5 4.48 8.35 8.81
C SER A 5 4.94 9.09 7.54
N GLU A 6 5.96 8.55 6.87
CA GLU A 6 6.54 9.10 5.63
C GLU A 6 5.55 8.99 4.47
N VAL A 7 4.97 7.81 4.25
CA VAL A 7 4.00 7.59 3.18
C VAL A 7 2.70 8.35 3.45
N SER A 8 2.25 8.40 4.71
CA SER A 8 1.08 9.20 5.10
C SER A 8 1.28 10.69 4.79
N LYS A 9 2.45 11.24 5.11
CA LYS A 9 2.80 12.64 4.78
C LYS A 9 2.92 12.86 3.28
N LEU A 10 3.54 11.94 2.55
CA LEU A 10 3.67 12.00 1.11
C LEU A 10 2.30 12.08 0.43
N ILE A 11 1.40 11.15 0.74
CA ILE A 11 0.02 11.15 0.22
C ILE A 11 -0.70 12.44 0.60
N SER A 12 -0.57 12.89 1.85
CA SER A 12 -1.26 14.12 2.30
C SER A 12 -0.76 15.37 1.58
N SER A 13 0.56 15.47 1.33
CA SER A 13 1.17 16.60 0.64
C SER A 13 0.85 16.66 -0.87
N GLN A 14 0.54 15.51 -1.47
CA GLN A 14 0.30 15.34 -2.90
C GLN A 14 -1.04 14.64 -3.17
N MET A 15 -2.04 14.94 -2.34
CA MET A 15 -3.34 14.26 -2.31
C MET A 15 -4.04 14.27 -3.67
N ALA A 16 -3.97 15.40 -4.39
CA ALA A 16 -4.60 15.55 -5.70
C ALA A 16 -3.98 14.62 -6.76
N ASP A 17 -2.67 14.41 -6.73
CA ASP A 17 -1.99 13.57 -7.70
C ASP A 17 -2.16 12.09 -7.37
N PHE A 18 -2.03 11.74 -6.09
CA PHE A 18 -2.30 10.39 -5.65
C PHE A 18 -3.77 9.99 -5.93
N SER A 19 -4.72 10.91 -5.75
CA SER A 19 -6.13 10.73 -6.10
C SER A 19 -6.36 10.32 -7.55
N LYS A 20 -5.60 10.90 -8.50
CA LYS A 20 -5.65 10.52 -9.91
C LYS A 20 -5.08 9.11 -10.12
N GLU A 21 -3.96 8.79 -9.47
CA GLU A 21 -3.27 7.50 -9.61
C GLU A 21 -4.16 6.32 -9.16
N VAL A 22 -4.83 6.45 -8.01
CA VAL A 22 -5.75 5.41 -7.50
C VAL A 22 -7.19 5.54 -8.03
N ARG A 23 -7.49 6.59 -8.80
CA ARG A 23 -8.84 6.93 -9.31
C ARG A 23 -9.90 6.96 -8.20
N LYS A 24 -9.58 7.59 -7.06
CA LYS A 24 -10.48 7.77 -5.92
C LYS A 24 -10.49 9.22 -5.50
N SER A 25 -11.61 9.70 -4.95
CA SER A 25 -11.69 11.08 -4.45
C SER A 25 -10.73 11.31 -3.27
N PRO A 26 -10.21 12.54 -3.09
CA PRO A 26 -9.39 12.91 -1.93
C PRO A 26 -10.04 12.56 -0.59
N VAL A 27 -11.36 12.73 -0.48
CA VAL A 27 -12.14 12.37 0.71
C VAL A 27 -12.07 10.86 0.99
N THR A 28 -12.19 10.03 -0.04
CA THR A 28 -12.07 8.57 0.09
C THR A 28 -10.70 8.18 0.59
N ILE A 29 -9.64 8.81 0.06
CA ILE A 29 -8.26 8.55 0.46
C ILE A 29 -8.02 9.01 1.90
N GLY A 30 -8.54 10.18 2.28
CA GLY A 30 -8.50 10.64 3.67
C GLY A 30 -9.13 9.62 4.63
N HIS A 31 -10.30 9.08 4.30
CA HIS A 31 -10.89 7.99 5.09
C HIS A 31 -10.00 6.74 5.14
N TRP A 32 -9.29 6.40 4.07
CA TRP A 32 -8.37 5.27 4.09
C TRP A 32 -7.17 5.52 4.99
N LEU A 33 -6.57 6.71 4.95
CA LEU A 33 -5.43 7.07 5.80
C LEU A 33 -5.75 6.92 7.30
N TYR A 34 -6.92 7.38 7.74
CA TYR A 34 -7.23 7.47 9.17
C TYR A 34 -8.10 6.34 9.71
N MET A 35 -9.01 5.79 8.90
CA MET A 35 -10.03 4.85 9.38
C MET A 35 -9.89 3.45 8.79
N ARG A 36 -9.35 3.33 7.57
CA ARG A 36 -9.34 2.08 6.80
C ARG A 36 -8.03 1.85 6.03
N PRO A 37 -6.85 1.82 6.70
CA PRO A 37 -5.56 1.72 6.02
C PRO A 37 -5.40 0.44 5.21
N TYR A 38 -6.07 -0.65 5.61
CA TYR A 38 -6.12 -1.91 4.87
C TYR A 38 -6.66 -1.78 3.43
N MET A 39 -7.35 -0.69 3.07
CA MET A 39 -7.80 -0.45 1.70
C MET A 39 -6.64 -0.30 0.70
N PHE A 40 -5.48 0.14 1.18
CA PHE A 40 -4.27 0.25 0.37
C PHE A 40 -3.63 -1.10 0.03
N LEU A 41 -3.97 -2.18 0.74
CA LEU A 41 -3.45 -3.52 0.43
C LEU A 41 -4.15 -4.18 -0.76
N LYS A 42 -5.33 -3.69 -1.15
CA LYS A 42 -5.98 -4.17 -2.37
C LYS A 42 -5.06 -3.88 -3.54
N ILE A 43 -4.79 -4.88 -4.38
CA ILE A 43 -3.82 -4.81 -5.49
C ILE A 43 -4.03 -3.55 -6.37
N GLU A 44 -5.29 -3.20 -6.64
CA GLU A 44 -5.69 -2.01 -7.42
C GLU A 44 -5.21 -0.67 -6.82
N ASN A 45 -5.00 -0.61 -5.50
CA ASN A 45 -4.51 0.57 -4.78
C ASN A 45 -3.04 0.42 -4.36
N TYR A 46 -2.62 -0.82 -4.12
CA TYR A 46 -1.26 -1.16 -3.68
C TYR A 46 -0.22 -0.82 -4.75
N ASN A 47 -0.46 -1.19 -6.00
CA ASN A 47 0.49 -0.89 -7.08
C ASN A 47 0.68 0.62 -7.31
N PRO A 48 -0.39 1.44 -7.38
CA PRO A 48 -0.26 2.89 -7.33
C PRO A 48 0.51 3.39 -6.12
N LEU A 49 0.27 2.84 -4.93
CA LEU A 49 0.96 3.24 -3.71
C LEU A 49 2.46 2.98 -3.79
N LYS A 50 2.87 1.79 -4.24
CA LYS A 50 4.28 1.44 -4.46
C LYS A 50 4.97 2.40 -5.41
N LYS A 51 4.33 2.64 -6.57
CA LYS A 51 4.85 3.58 -7.59
C LYS A 51 4.96 5.00 -7.04
N PHE A 52 3.98 5.42 -6.24
CA PHE A 52 3.94 6.76 -5.66
C PHE A 52 5.01 6.97 -4.59
N ALA A 53 5.18 5.98 -3.70
CA ALA A 53 6.20 5.96 -2.66
C ALA A 53 7.60 5.58 -3.18
N LYS A 54 7.70 5.10 -4.42
CA LYS A 54 8.94 4.66 -5.08
C LYS A 54 9.67 3.56 -4.30
N THR A 55 8.92 2.61 -3.75
CA THR A 55 9.45 1.46 -3.03
C THR A 55 8.61 0.22 -3.29
N ASP A 56 9.29 -0.92 -3.39
CA ASP A 56 8.66 -2.25 -3.40
C ASP A 56 8.70 -2.93 -2.03
N ASN A 57 9.39 -2.34 -1.05
CA ASN A 57 9.42 -2.87 0.31
C ASN A 57 8.13 -2.52 1.04
N ILE A 58 7.41 -3.55 1.49
CA ILE A 58 6.14 -3.38 2.17
C ILE A 58 6.26 -2.70 3.53
N ASP A 59 7.40 -2.86 4.20
CA ASP A 59 7.64 -2.27 5.52
C ASP A 59 7.96 -0.77 5.45
N ASP A 60 8.36 -0.27 4.27
CA ASP A 60 8.45 1.18 4.02
C ASP A 60 7.04 1.80 3.86
N LEU A 61 6.05 0.99 3.51
CA LEU A 61 4.67 1.42 3.24
C LEU A 61 3.77 1.33 4.45
N PHE A 62 3.91 0.27 5.25
CA PHE A 62 3.00 -0.06 6.33
C PHE A 62 3.73 -0.41 7.62
N GLU A 63 3.15 0.06 8.73
CA GLU A 63 3.49 -0.40 10.06
C GLU A 63 2.45 -1.42 10.52
N PHE A 64 2.92 -2.63 10.82
CA PHE A 64 2.11 -3.73 11.35
C PHE A 64 2.34 -3.89 12.85
N GLU A 65 1.32 -4.34 13.57
CA GLU A 65 1.38 -4.60 15.02
C GLU A 65 2.17 -5.88 15.34
N SER A 66 2.24 -6.82 14.38
CA SER A 66 3.05 -8.03 14.46
C SER A 66 3.23 -8.68 13.09
N GLU A 67 4.23 -9.56 12.96
CA GLU A 67 4.41 -10.40 11.75
C GLU A 67 3.18 -11.27 11.44
N LYS A 68 2.49 -11.75 12.48
CA LYS A 68 1.25 -12.53 12.32
C LYS A 68 0.12 -11.68 11.72
N GLU A 69 -0.01 -10.43 12.15
CA GLU A 69 -0.97 -9.49 11.56
C GLU A 69 -0.64 -9.24 10.08
N LYS A 70 0.64 -8.98 9.80
CA LYS A 70 1.16 -8.78 8.44
C LYS A 70 0.79 -9.95 7.54
N GLU A 71 1.20 -11.16 7.87
CA GLU A 71 0.90 -12.35 7.05
C GLU A 71 -0.61 -12.52 6.82
N THR A 72 -1.42 -12.35 7.87
CA THR A 72 -2.89 -12.49 7.78
C THR A 72 -3.49 -11.48 6.80
N LEU A 73 -3.10 -10.21 6.88
CA LEU A 73 -3.63 -9.16 6.02
C LEU A 73 -3.14 -9.31 4.57
N LEU A 74 -1.86 -9.61 4.37
CA LEU A 74 -1.32 -9.80 3.01
C LEU A 74 -1.93 -11.01 2.30
N ASN A 75 -2.22 -12.08 3.03
CA ASN A 75 -2.95 -13.22 2.48
C ASN A 75 -4.40 -12.86 2.13
N LYS A 76 -5.11 -12.17 3.05
CA LYS A 76 -6.51 -11.76 2.85
C LYS A 76 -6.69 -10.91 1.59
N TYR A 77 -5.77 -9.99 1.32
CA TYR A 77 -5.86 -9.09 0.15
C TYR A 77 -5.08 -9.57 -1.07
N ARG A 78 -4.54 -10.80 -1.03
CA ARG A 78 -3.71 -11.42 -2.08
C ARG A 78 -2.42 -10.67 -2.41
N THR A 79 -2.05 -9.67 -1.61
CA THR A 79 -0.81 -8.89 -1.72
C THR A 79 0.40 -9.80 -1.58
N LEU A 80 0.35 -10.79 -0.68
CA LEU A 80 1.46 -11.74 -0.48
C LEU A 80 1.76 -12.55 -1.75
N ARG A 81 0.72 -13.07 -2.41
CA ARG A 81 0.87 -13.84 -3.66
C ARG A 81 1.35 -12.97 -4.81
N TYR A 82 0.93 -11.70 -4.84
CA TYR A 82 1.41 -10.74 -5.83
C TYR A 82 2.90 -10.48 -5.67
N GLU A 83 3.36 -10.16 -4.45
CA GLU A 83 4.79 -9.92 -4.16
C GLU A 83 5.67 -11.13 -4.44
N GLN A 84 5.20 -12.34 -4.09
CA GLN A 84 5.90 -13.59 -4.41
C GLN A 84 5.98 -13.83 -5.93
N ALA A 85 4.93 -13.54 -6.68
CA ALA A 85 4.93 -13.71 -8.14
C ALA A 85 5.84 -12.68 -8.83
N THR A 86 5.84 -11.42 -8.41
CA THR A 86 6.71 -10.38 -8.97
C THR A 86 8.18 -10.65 -8.66
N THR A 87 8.52 -11.04 -7.42
CA THR A 87 9.90 -11.38 -7.01
C THR A 87 10.43 -12.59 -7.78
N ASN A 88 9.61 -13.63 -7.98
CA ASN A 88 10.00 -14.82 -8.76
C ASN A 88 10.17 -14.53 -10.27
N THR A 89 9.58 -13.43 -10.78
CA THR A 89 9.75 -13.02 -12.17
C THR A 89 11.03 -12.20 -12.35
N THR A 90 11.37 -11.33 -11.40
CA THR A 90 12.60 -10.52 -11.42
C THR A 90 13.88 -11.33 -11.18
N LEU A 91 13.79 -12.46 -10.47
CA LEU A 91 14.94 -13.38 -10.26
C LEU A 91 15.17 -14.36 -11.42
N LYS A 92 14.29 -14.36 -12.44
CA LYS A 92 14.37 -15.28 -13.60
C LYS A 92 14.82 -14.64 -14.91
N GLU A 93 15.24 -13.37 -14.87
CA GLU A 93 15.94 -12.69 -15.97
C GLU A 93 17.46 -12.69 -15.70
#